data_AF-A0A7W9WWQ7-F1
#
_entry.id   AF-A0A7W9WWQ7-F1
#
_cell.length_a   1.000
_cell.length_b   1.000
_cell.length_c   1.000
_cell.angle_alpha   90.00
_cell.angle_beta   90.00
_cell.angle_gamma   90.00
#
_symmetry.space_group_name_H-M   'P 1'
#
loop_
_entity.id
_entity.type
_entity.pdbx_description
1 polymer ?
#
loop_
_entity_poly.entity_id
_entity_poly.type
_entity_poly.pdbx_seq_one_letter_code
_entity_poly.pdbx_strand_id
1 'polypeptide(L)'
;MSLSQTAVSRIWRTFGLQPHRQETFKLSSDPLFVDKVRDIVGLYLDPPLKAMVLCVDEKSEIQALGRTQPILPLAPVIPERRTHDYMHHGTTTLFAALDIATGEVIGELHRRHRSSEFLHFLRTIAASVPTDLEVHLMMDNYGRHKTPSIKNWFAQHQRFHIHFTPTSAS
;
A
#
# COMPACT_ATOMS: atom_id res chain seq x y z
N MET A 1 -46.06 -20.14 5.97
CA MET A 1 -45.07 -21.19 6.31
C MET A 1 -43.70 -20.54 6.37
N SER A 2 -43.05 -20.55 7.53
CA SER A 2 -41.66 -20.10 7.68
C SER A 2 -40.70 -21.27 7.42
N LEU A 3 -39.53 -20.98 6.84
CA LEU A 3 -38.45 -21.95 6.64
C LEU A 3 -37.76 -22.25 7.98
N SER A 4 -37.41 -23.52 8.24
CA SER A 4 -36.63 -23.92 9.42
C SER A 4 -35.13 -23.64 9.23
N GLN A 5 -34.39 -23.46 10.33
CA GLN A 5 -32.94 -23.25 10.31
C GLN A 5 -32.19 -24.36 9.55
N THR A 6 -32.62 -25.61 9.72
CA THR A 6 -32.04 -26.77 9.03
C THR A 6 -32.22 -26.69 7.53
N ALA A 7 -33.39 -26.24 7.07
CA ALA A 7 -33.66 -26.05 5.64
C ALA A 7 -32.75 -24.98 5.05
N VAL A 8 -32.57 -23.85 5.74
CA VAL A 8 -31.63 -22.78 5.35
C VAL A 8 -30.18 -23.30 5.29
N SER A 9 -29.74 -24.03 6.32
CA SER A 9 -28.38 -24.60 6.37
C SER A 9 -28.11 -25.58 5.22
N ARG A 10 -29.08 -26.43 4.88
CA ARG A 10 -28.96 -27.35 3.75
C ARG A 10 -28.85 -26.60 2.43
N ILE A 11 -29.71 -25.60 2.21
CA ILE A 11 -29.66 -24.74 1.01
C ILE A 11 -28.28 -24.10 0.89
N TRP A 12 -27.76 -23.48 1.95
CA TRP A 12 -26.45 -22.84 1.90
C TRP A 12 -25.33 -23.83 1.57
N ARG A 13 -25.31 -25.02 2.18
CA ARG A 13 -24.30 -26.04 1.85
C ARG A 13 -24.41 -26.55 0.42
N THR A 14 -25.63 -26.81 -0.05
CA THR A 14 -25.88 -27.30 -1.40
C THR A 14 -25.38 -26.32 -2.48
N PHE A 15 -25.59 -25.02 -2.25
CA PHE A 15 -25.16 -23.98 -3.20
C PHE A 15 -23.81 -23.34 -2.85
N GLY A 16 -23.08 -23.87 -1.86
CA GLY A 16 -21.81 -23.31 -1.41
C GLY A 16 -21.89 -21.86 -0.89
N LEU A 17 -23.07 -21.39 -0.47
CA LEU A 17 -23.28 -20.03 -0.01
C LEU A 17 -22.59 -19.81 1.34
N GLN A 18 -21.72 -18.79 1.39
CA GLN A 18 -20.95 -18.41 2.58
C GLN A 18 -21.36 -16.99 3.00
N PRO A 19 -22.54 -16.78 3.60
CA PRO A 19 -23.05 -15.44 3.93
C PRO A 19 -22.24 -14.70 5.00
N HIS A 20 -21.34 -15.40 5.70
CA HIS A 20 -20.34 -14.80 6.59
C HIS A 20 -19.15 -14.18 5.83
N ARG A 21 -19.00 -14.47 4.53
CA ARG A 21 -18.01 -13.83 3.66
C ARG A 21 -18.66 -12.66 2.95
N GLN A 22 -17.99 -11.52 3.01
CA GLN A 22 -18.32 -10.34 2.25
C GLN A 22 -17.05 -9.92 1.52
N GLU A 23 -17.19 -9.62 0.23
CA GLU A 23 -16.10 -9.15 -0.61
C GLU A 23 -16.51 -7.80 -1.20
N THR A 24 -15.59 -6.86 -1.16
CA THR A 24 -15.75 -5.55 -1.80
C THR A 24 -15.07 -5.60 -3.16
N PHE A 25 -15.68 -5.04 -4.19
CA PHE A 25 -15.06 -4.87 -5.48
C PHE A 25 -15.08 -3.39 -5.88
N LYS A 26 -14.08 -2.99 -6.67
CA LYS A 26 -13.97 -1.64 -7.21
C LYS A 26 -13.57 -1.75 -8.68
N LEU A 27 -14.31 -1.09 -9.55
CA LEU A 27 -14.00 -0.99 -10.97
C LEU A 27 -13.50 0.41 -11.26
N SER A 28 -12.34 0.51 -11.89
CA SER A 28 -11.78 1.77 -12.34
C SER A 28 -12.55 2.27 -13.57
N SER A 29 -12.86 3.56 -13.60
CA SER A 29 -13.43 4.26 -14.75
C SER A 29 -12.37 5.11 -15.47
N ASP A 30 -11.09 4.82 -15.26
CA ASP A 30 -9.98 5.54 -15.88
C ASP A 30 -10.03 5.35 -17.41
N PRO A 31 -10.12 6.41 -18.21
CA PRO A 31 -10.11 6.28 -19.67
C PRO A 31 -8.86 5.58 -20.22
N LEU A 32 -7.76 5.62 -19.46
CA LEU A 32 -6.48 4.97 -19.79
C LEU A 32 -6.26 3.67 -19.01
N PHE A 33 -7.32 3.06 -18.46
CA PHE A 33 -7.21 1.88 -17.60
C PHE A 33 -6.36 0.76 -18.23
N VAL A 34 -6.68 0.36 -19.46
CA VAL A 34 -5.99 -0.74 -20.14
C VAL A 34 -4.50 -0.44 -20.34
N ASP A 35 -4.18 0.78 -20.76
CA ASP A 35 -2.80 1.17 -21.05
C ASP A 35 -1.97 1.23 -19.77
N LYS A 36 -2.51 1.81 -18.69
CA LYS A 36 -1.84 1.84 -17.38
C LYS A 36 -1.66 0.46 -16.77
N VAL A 37 -2.66 -0.43 -16.90
CA VAL A 37 -2.52 -1.81 -16.45
C VAL A 37 -1.41 -2.51 -17.23
N ARG A 38 -1.37 -2.36 -18.55
CA ARG A 38 -0.31 -2.95 -19.38
C ARG A 38 1.07 -2.41 -19.05
N ASP A 39 1.19 -1.11 -18.82
CA ASP A 39 2.43 -0.46 -18.42
C ASP A 39 2.97 -1.03 -17.10
N ILE A 40 2.12 -1.07 -16.07
CA ILE A 40 2.50 -1.61 -14.75
C ILE A 40 2.79 -3.11 -14.80
N VAL A 41 1.90 -3.91 -15.41
CA VAL A 41 2.10 -5.36 -15.52
C VAL A 41 3.34 -5.67 -16.36
N GLY A 42 3.61 -4.87 -17.40
CA GLY A 42 4.82 -4.99 -18.21
C GLY A 42 6.09 -4.89 -17.37
N LEU A 43 6.16 -3.88 -16.49
CA LEU A 43 7.30 -3.73 -15.57
C LEU A 43 7.47 -4.89 -14.58
N TYR A 44 6.39 -5.57 -14.19
CA TYR A 44 6.48 -6.76 -13.33
C TYR A 44 6.95 -8.01 -14.09
N LEU A 45 6.54 -8.15 -15.35
CA LEU A 45 6.81 -9.35 -16.16
C LEU A 45 8.16 -9.27 -16.89
N ASP A 46 8.50 -8.10 -17.41
CA ASP A 46 9.68 -7.85 -18.25
C ASP A 46 10.22 -6.42 -17.99
N PRO A 47 10.85 -6.19 -16.82
CA PRO A 47 11.40 -4.88 -16.49
C PRO A 47 12.52 -4.48 -17.46
N PRO A 48 12.71 -3.17 -17.75
CA PRO A 48 13.77 -2.71 -18.62
C PRO A 48 15.16 -3.15 -18.16
N LEU A 49 16.07 -3.36 -19.12
CA LEU A 49 17.45 -3.73 -18.83
C LEU A 49 18.15 -2.60 -18.04
N LYS A 50 18.90 -2.97 -17.00
CA LYS A 50 19.59 -2.01 -16.08
C LYS A 50 18.62 -1.02 -15.43
N ALA A 51 17.42 -1.49 -15.10
CA ALA A 51 16.45 -0.72 -14.35
C ALA A 51 16.10 -1.36 -13.01
N MET A 52 15.79 -0.51 -12.05
CA MET A 52 15.19 -0.86 -10.77
C MET A 52 13.72 -0.43 -10.79
N VAL A 53 12.83 -1.29 -10.33
CA VAL A 53 11.39 -1.01 -10.28
C VAL A 53 10.95 -0.99 -8.82
N LEU A 54 10.39 0.15 -8.40
CA LEU A 54 9.96 0.41 -7.03
C LEU A 54 8.46 0.67 -6.99
N CYS A 55 7.75 0.00 -6.08
CA CYS A 55 6.39 0.35 -5.72
C CYS A 55 6.39 1.27 -4.51
N VAL A 56 5.94 2.50 -4.72
CA VAL A 56 5.89 3.54 -3.71
C VAL A 56 4.45 3.71 -3.21
N ASP A 57 4.30 3.65 -1.89
CA ASP A 57 3.02 3.88 -1.22
C ASP A 57 3.22 4.58 0.13
N GLU A 58 2.11 5.10 0.66
CA GLU A 58 2.05 5.84 1.90
C GLU A 58 0.90 5.35 2.79
N LYS A 59 1.27 4.85 3.97
CA LYS A 59 0.30 4.57 5.01
C LYS A 59 0.27 5.74 5.97
N SER A 60 -0.71 6.62 5.80
CA SER A 60 -0.95 7.74 6.70
C SER A 60 -1.75 7.36 7.93
N GLU A 61 -1.74 8.28 8.91
CA GLU A 61 -2.56 8.22 10.12
C GLU A 61 -2.39 6.92 10.91
N ILE A 62 -1.19 6.35 10.87
CA ILE A 62 -0.82 5.20 11.69
C ILE A 62 -0.85 5.69 13.14
N GLN A 63 -1.80 5.18 13.92
CA GLN A 63 -1.88 5.49 15.34
C GLN A 63 -0.71 4.83 16.06
N ALA A 64 0.12 5.64 16.72
CA ALA A 64 1.19 5.16 17.57
C ALA A 64 0.60 4.76 18.93
N LEU A 65 0.01 3.57 18.99
CA LEU A 65 -0.65 3.03 20.18
C LEU A 65 0.32 2.19 21.03
N GLY A 66 0.46 2.56 22.29
CA GLY A 66 1.10 1.76 23.33
C GLY A 66 0.07 0.99 24.16
N ARG A 67 0.47 -0.15 24.74
CA ARG A 67 -0.35 -0.83 25.75
C ARG A 67 -0.10 -0.21 27.12
N THR A 68 -1.17 -0.03 27.89
CA THR A 68 -1.07 0.49 29.27
C THR A 68 -0.43 -0.51 30.23
N GLN A 69 -0.48 -1.80 29.89
CA GLN A 69 0.15 -2.88 30.64
C GLN A 69 0.78 -3.89 29.67
N PRO A 70 1.78 -4.68 30.11
CA PRO A 70 2.33 -5.77 29.31
C PRO A 70 1.25 -6.76 28.86
N ILE A 71 1.40 -7.30 27.65
CA ILE A 71 0.53 -8.37 27.15
C ILE A 71 0.79 -9.64 27.96
N LEU A 72 -0.27 -10.27 28.45
CA LEU A 72 -0.16 -11.59 29.08
C LEU A 72 -0.12 -12.65 27.97
N PRO A 73 0.95 -13.44 27.87
CA PRO A 73 1.16 -14.33 26.73
C PRO A 73 0.12 -15.45 26.68
N LEU A 74 -0.09 -15.95 25.47
CA LEU A 74 -0.85 -17.17 25.21
C LEU A 74 -0.20 -18.37 25.94
N ALA A 75 -1.02 -19.23 26.54
CA ALA A 75 -0.60 -20.53 27.07
C ALA A 75 -1.66 -21.60 26.73
N PRO A 76 -1.35 -22.91 26.86
CA PRO A 76 -2.36 -23.95 26.64
C PRO A 76 -3.65 -23.66 27.43
N VAL A 77 -4.78 -23.61 26.72
CA VAL A 77 -6.12 -23.29 27.26
C VAL A 77 -6.32 -21.84 27.73
N ILE A 78 -5.29 -20.99 27.70
CA ILE A 78 -5.37 -19.58 28.13
C ILE A 78 -5.11 -18.66 26.93
N PRO A 79 -6.12 -17.95 26.41
CA PRO A 79 -5.92 -16.99 25.33
C PRO A 79 -5.06 -15.82 25.81
N GLU A 80 -4.31 -15.22 24.88
CA GLU A 80 -3.59 -13.97 25.12
C GLU A 80 -4.54 -12.90 25.66
N ARG A 81 -4.12 -12.17 26.69
CA ARG A 81 -4.93 -11.11 27.29
C ARG A 81 -4.27 -9.76 27.07
N ARG A 82 -5.05 -8.82 26.55
CA ARG A 82 -4.68 -7.42 26.33
C ARG A 82 -5.59 -6.53 27.16
N THR A 83 -5.04 -5.47 27.74
CA THR A 83 -5.87 -4.41 28.32
C THR A 83 -6.65 -3.71 27.21
N HIS A 84 -7.89 -3.34 27.51
CA HIS A 84 -8.72 -2.53 26.62
C HIS A 84 -8.14 -1.11 26.47
N ASP A 85 -7.57 -0.58 27.57
CA ASP A 85 -6.98 0.76 27.59
C ASP A 85 -5.67 0.83 26.78
N TYR A 86 -5.47 1.95 26.11
CA TYR A 86 -4.28 2.22 25.31
C TYR A 86 -3.70 3.61 25.63
N MET A 87 -2.40 3.76 25.41
CA MET A 87 -1.73 5.06 25.43
C MET A 87 -1.59 5.58 24.00
N HIS A 88 -2.04 6.80 23.75
CA HIS A 88 -1.98 7.43 22.43
C HIS A 88 -0.74 8.33 22.33
N HIS A 89 0.20 7.97 21.47
CA HIS A 89 1.42 8.76 21.22
C HIS A 89 1.32 9.67 19.99
N GLY A 90 0.11 9.87 19.47
CA GLY A 90 -0.13 10.62 18.24
C GLY A 90 -0.27 9.72 17.02
N THR A 91 -0.18 10.33 15.84
CA THR A 91 -0.21 9.64 14.56
C THR A 91 1.11 9.86 13.81
N THR A 92 1.48 8.88 12.99
CA THR A 92 2.60 8.97 12.06
C THR A 92 2.16 8.55 10.67
N THR A 93 2.96 8.91 9.67
CA THR A 93 2.84 8.43 8.31
C THR A 93 4.08 7.61 7.98
N LEU A 94 3.89 6.45 7.38
CA LEU A 94 4.95 5.68 6.75
C LEU A 94 4.93 5.94 5.25
N PHE A 95 6.06 6.35 4.69
CA PHE A 95 6.32 6.25 3.26
C PHE A 95 7.21 5.02 3.03
N ALA A 96 6.89 4.22 2.02
CA ALA A 96 7.62 3.02 1.71
C ALA A 96 7.82 2.89 0.19
N ALA A 97 8.97 2.36 -0.21
CA ALA A 97 9.29 1.98 -1.57
C ALA A 97 9.78 0.52 -1.54
N LEU A 98 8.97 -0.38 -2.10
CA LEU A 98 9.27 -1.80 -2.22
C LEU A 98 9.99 -2.06 -3.55
N ASP A 99 11.17 -2.66 -3.50
CA ASP A 99 11.82 -3.23 -4.68
C ASP A 99 11.14 -4.56 -5.04
N ILE A 100 10.56 -4.60 -6.24
CA ILE A 100 9.80 -5.77 -6.69
C ILE A 100 10.67 -7.00 -6.95
N ALA A 101 11.97 -6.80 -7.24
CA ALA A 101 12.87 -7.88 -7.61
C ALA A 101 13.47 -8.56 -6.37
N THR A 102 13.79 -7.77 -5.34
CA THR A 102 14.46 -8.25 -4.12
C THR A 102 13.51 -8.42 -2.94
N GLY A 103 12.38 -7.71 -2.93
CA GLY A 103 11.48 -7.61 -1.79
C GLY A 103 11.96 -6.67 -0.68
N GLU A 104 13.08 -5.97 -0.88
CA GLU A 104 13.58 -4.99 0.08
C GLU A 104 12.72 -3.73 0.12
N VAL A 105 12.62 -3.11 1.29
CA VAL A 105 11.80 -1.91 1.50
C VAL A 105 12.65 -0.77 2.01
N ILE A 106 12.66 0.33 1.25
CA ILE A 106 13.14 1.63 1.73
C ILE A 106 11.96 2.31 2.42
N GLY A 107 12.07 2.62 3.71
CA GLY A 107 10.97 3.18 4.49
C GLY A 107 11.37 4.38 5.33
N GLU A 108 10.47 5.35 5.46
CA GLU A 108 10.68 6.53 6.29
C GLU A 108 9.39 6.94 7.03
N LEU A 109 9.53 7.32 8.30
CA LEU A 109 8.42 7.79 9.13
C LEU A 109 8.41 9.32 9.19
N HIS A 110 7.24 9.91 8.92
CA HIS A 110 7.02 11.35 8.96
C HIS A 110 5.85 11.71 9.88
N ARG A 111 5.97 12.81 10.62
CA ARG A 111 4.88 13.32 11.48
C ARG A 111 3.70 13.90 10.71
N ARG A 112 3.90 14.25 9.43
CA ARG A 112 2.90 14.91 8.59
C ARG A 112 2.83 14.20 7.24
N HIS A 113 1.67 14.31 6.60
CA HIS A 113 1.39 13.70 5.31
C HIS A 113 1.16 14.82 4.28
N ARG A 114 2.24 15.37 3.69
CA ARG A 114 2.17 16.43 2.66
C ARG A 114 3.17 16.16 1.53
N SER A 115 3.08 16.95 0.46
CA SER A 115 4.00 16.85 -0.68
C SER A 115 5.45 17.18 -0.32
N SER A 116 5.70 17.97 0.72
CA SER A 116 7.04 18.26 1.24
C SER A 116 7.73 17.01 1.80
N GLU A 117 7.01 16.23 2.59
CA GLU A 117 7.49 14.98 3.17
C GLU A 117 7.65 13.91 2.08
N PHE A 118 6.75 13.85 1.10
CA PHE A 118 6.93 13.00 -0.08
C PHE A 118 8.18 13.38 -0.90
N LEU A 119 8.44 14.67 -1.13
CA LEU A 119 9.67 15.12 -1.79
C LEU A 119 10.92 14.77 -1.00
N HIS A 120 10.85 14.81 0.34
CA HIS A 120 11.94 14.35 1.19
C HIS A 120 12.20 12.85 0.96
N PHE A 121 11.14 12.05 0.96
CA PHE A 121 11.24 10.61 0.71
C PHE A 121 11.81 10.29 -0.69
N LEU A 122 11.45 11.04 -1.73
CA LEU A 122 12.07 10.89 -3.06
C LEU A 122 13.59 11.10 -3.02
N ARG A 123 14.09 12.03 -2.19
CA ARG A 123 15.54 12.23 -1.99
C ARG A 123 16.16 11.06 -1.24
N THR A 124 15.47 10.50 -0.25
CA THR A 124 15.88 9.28 0.46
C THR A 124 16.02 8.10 -0.51
N ILE A 125 15.03 7.89 -1.39
CA ILE A 125 15.10 6.89 -2.46
C ILE A 125 16.33 7.17 -3.34
N ALA A 126 16.48 8.39 -3.85
CA ALA A 126 17.57 8.73 -4.76
C ALA A 126 18.98 8.53 -4.17
N ALA A 127 19.12 8.68 -2.85
CA ALA A 127 20.37 8.40 -2.13
C ALA A 127 20.59 6.90 -1.84
N SER A 128 19.53 6.11 -1.81
CA SER A 128 19.56 4.69 -1.44
C SER A 128 19.71 3.75 -2.64
N VAL A 129 19.39 4.21 -3.86
CA VAL A 129 19.45 3.40 -5.08
C VAL A 129 20.74 3.62 -5.87
N PRO A 130 21.26 2.59 -6.59
CA PRO A 130 22.43 2.74 -7.45
C PRO A 130 22.28 3.87 -8.48
N THR A 131 23.37 4.59 -8.75
CA THR A 131 23.36 5.77 -9.63
C THR A 131 23.33 5.45 -11.13
N ASP A 132 23.73 4.24 -11.49
CA ASP A 132 23.89 3.73 -12.85
C ASP A 132 22.63 3.02 -13.41
N LEU A 133 21.59 2.90 -12.58
CA LEU A 133 20.31 2.31 -12.97
C LEU A 133 19.26 3.38 -13.27
N GLU A 134 18.42 3.07 -14.24
CA GLU A 134 17.12 3.74 -14.43
C GLU A 134 16.18 3.29 -13.31
N VAL A 135 15.33 4.19 -12.81
CA VAL A 135 14.45 3.91 -11.68
C VAL A 135 13.00 4.13 -12.09
N HIS A 136 12.22 3.07 -12.12
CA HIS A 136 10.79 3.13 -12.42
C HIS A 136 10.00 3.12 -11.12
N LEU A 137 9.30 4.21 -10.83
CA LEU A 137 8.46 4.36 -9.66
C LEU A 137 7.00 4.09 -10.04
N MET A 138 6.43 3.00 -9.53
CA MET A 138 5.00 2.76 -9.54
C MET A 138 4.38 3.40 -8.31
N MET A 139 3.36 4.24 -8.50
CA MET A 139 2.65 4.88 -7.38
C MET A 139 1.20 5.17 -7.73
N ASP A 140 0.38 5.46 -6.73
CA ASP A 140 -1.01 5.79 -6.96
C ASP A 140 -1.19 7.17 -7.62
N ASN A 141 -2.41 7.48 -8.06
CA ASN A 141 -2.69 8.72 -8.78
C ASN A 141 -2.89 9.95 -7.87
N TYR A 142 -2.42 9.90 -6.62
CA TYR A 142 -2.76 10.87 -5.62
C TYR A 142 -2.22 12.28 -5.91
N GLY A 143 -3.03 13.29 -5.58
CA GLY A 143 -2.76 14.68 -5.96
C GLY A 143 -1.44 15.22 -5.41
N ARG A 144 -0.95 14.70 -4.28
CA ARG A 144 0.32 15.14 -3.67
C ARG A 144 1.56 14.71 -4.45
N HIS A 145 1.46 13.68 -5.29
CA HIS A 145 2.53 13.27 -6.21
C HIS A 145 2.65 14.20 -7.43
N LYS A 146 1.71 15.15 -7.60
CA LYS A 146 1.61 15.98 -8.81
C LYS A 146 1.80 17.47 -8.56
N THR A 147 2.27 17.86 -7.38
CA THR A 147 2.55 19.26 -7.08
C THR A 147 3.68 19.79 -7.97
N PRO A 148 3.75 21.11 -8.23
CA PRO A 148 4.83 21.69 -9.04
C PRO A 148 6.22 21.34 -8.54
N SER A 149 6.42 21.27 -7.22
CA SER A 149 7.69 20.86 -6.60
C SER A 149 8.11 19.44 -6.98
N ILE A 150 7.16 18.49 -7.00
CA ILE A 150 7.43 17.10 -7.35
C ILE A 150 7.70 16.98 -8.85
N LYS A 151 6.89 17.64 -9.69
CA LYS A 151 7.12 17.69 -11.14
C LYS A 151 8.49 18.26 -11.49
N ASN A 152 8.88 19.35 -10.84
CA ASN A 152 10.19 19.97 -11.04
C ASN A 152 11.34 19.06 -10.59
N TRP A 153 11.14 18.31 -9.51
CA TRP A 153 12.13 17.34 -9.06
C TRP A 153 12.34 16.24 -10.10
N PHE A 154 11.27 15.62 -10.61
CA PHE A 154 11.38 14.61 -11.66
C PHE A 154 11.98 15.18 -12.96
N ALA A 155 11.64 16.41 -13.34
CA ALA A 155 12.27 17.09 -14.49
C ALA A 155 13.79 17.28 -14.33
N GLN A 156 14.29 17.38 -13.10
CA GLN A 156 15.73 17.47 -12.82
C GLN A 156 16.39 16.09 -12.67
N HIS A 157 15.62 15.03 -12.50
CA HIS A 157 16.11 13.67 -12.26
C HIS A 157 15.60 12.72 -13.34
N GLN A 158 16.11 12.90 -14.57
CA GLN A 158 15.64 12.22 -15.78
C GLN A 158 15.70 10.68 -15.73
N ARG A 159 16.52 10.10 -14.84
CA ARG A 159 16.59 8.65 -14.62
C ARG A 159 15.38 8.07 -13.86
N PHE A 160 14.50 8.92 -13.34
CA PHE A 160 13.30 8.49 -12.62
C PHE A 160 12.07 8.56 -13.52
N HIS A 161 11.50 7.40 -13.82
CA HIS A 161 10.30 7.23 -14.63
C HIS A 161 9.09 6.97 -13.72
N ILE A 162 7.98 7.67 -13.94
CA ILE A 162 6.80 7.57 -13.08
C ILE A 162 5.69 6.80 -13.78
N HIS A 163 5.16 5.79 -13.10
CA HIS A 163 4.07 4.95 -13.56
C HIS A 163 2.91 5.06 -12.56
N PHE A 164 1.81 5.70 -12.99
CA PHE A 164 0.65 5.88 -12.14
C PHE A 164 -0.33 4.73 -12.29
N THR A 165 -0.78 4.16 -11.17
CA THR A 165 -1.89 3.20 -11.19
C THR A 165 -3.16 3.83 -11.78
N PRO A 166 -4.06 3.03 -12.37
CA PRO A 166 -5.36 3.53 -12.77
C PRO A 166 -6.10 4.14 -11.58
N THR A 167 -6.91 5.17 -11.80
CA THR A 167 -7.74 5.70 -10.71
C THR A 167 -8.60 4.58 -10.12
N SER A 168 -8.81 4.59 -8.81
CA SER A 168 -9.65 3.58 -8.16
C SER A 168 -9.17 2.13 -8.30
N ALA A 169 -7.87 1.89 -8.56
CA ALA A 169 -7.26 0.56 -8.61
C ALA A 169 -6.57 0.17 -7.27
N SER A 170 -7.27 0.41 -6.17
CA SER A 170 -6.86 0.13 -4.78
C SER A 170 -7.59 -1.08 -4.23
#